data_AF-A0A2H0QEP9-F1
#
_entry.id   AF-A0A2H0QEP9-F1
#
_cell.length_a   1.000
_cell.length_b   1.000
_cell.length_c   1.000
_cell.angle_alpha   90.00
_cell.angle_beta   90.00
_cell.angle_gamma   90.00
#
_symmetry.space_group_name_H-M   'P 1'
#
loop_
_entity.id
_entity.type
_entity.pdbx_description
1 polymer ?
#
loop_
_entity_poly.entity_id
_entity_poly.type
_entity_poly.pdbx_seq_one_letter_code
_entity_poly.pdbx_strand_id
1 'polypeptide(L)'
;MKKLHILSLAFLFISAVQAEEFSIVCSAPQIQTLNRFEGSGTVVASKNEEGKYVVESSQFEFTITPAGFSAQSSQLTVANMKSNLKYIESEFTQKPFYQLTMAKNQNDALLEVANILLDYPGVLDSSLRIKGGMTFKSSCSLQ
;
A
#
# COMPACT_ATOMS: atom_id res chain seq x y z
N MET A 1 -19.37 64.06 2.95
CA MET A 1 -18.20 63.19 3.10
C MET A 1 -18.61 61.92 3.85
N LYS A 2 -18.86 60.80 3.16
CA LYS A 2 -19.12 59.48 3.78
C LYS A 2 -18.05 58.52 3.25
N LYS A 3 -17.13 58.10 4.12
CA LYS A 3 -16.09 57.12 3.80
C LYS A 3 -16.74 55.73 3.84
N LEU A 4 -16.80 55.10 2.66
CA LEU A 4 -17.22 53.71 2.48
C LEU A 4 -16.03 52.83 2.83
N HIS A 5 -16.03 52.23 4.03
CA HIS A 5 -15.08 51.19 4.39
C HIS A 5 -15.53 49.87 3.77
N ILE A 6 -14.97 49.56 2.60
CA ILE A 6 -15.03 48.23 1.99
C ILE A 6 -14.16 47.32 2.85
N LEU A 7 -14.79 46.62 3.79
CA LEU A 7 -14.17 45.54 4.55
C LEU A 7 -14.07 44.33 3.61
N SER A 8 -12.91 44.19 2.97
CA SER A 8 -12.60 43.04 2.12
C SER A 8 -12.37 41.83 3.03
N LEU A 9 -13.42 41.03 3.21
CA LEU A 9 -13.38 39.76 3.93
C LEU A 9 -12.70 38.74 3.00
N ALA A 10 -11.37 38.67 3.08
CA ALA A 10 -10.59 37.64 2.41
C ALA A 10 -10.93 36.28 3.03
N PHE A 11 -11.84 35.55 2.40
CA PHE A 11 -12.10 34.14 2.68
C PHE A 11 -10.87 33.34 2.25
N LEU A 12 -9.98 33.07 3.21
CA LEU A 12 -8.91 32.08 3.08
C LEU A 12 -9.57 30.70 2.95
N PHE A 13 -9.76 30.24 1.71
CA PHE A 13 -10.01 28.83 1.43
C PHE A 13 -8.74 28.06 1.79
N ILE A 14 -8.66 27.59 3.03
CA ILE A 14 -7.69 26.56 3.42
C ILE A 14 -8.17 25.28 2.72
N SER A 15 -7.56 24.96 1.58
CA SER A 15 -7.73 23.67 0.92
C SER A 15 -7.22 22.60 1.88
N ALA A 16 -8.13 21.95 2.60
CA ALA A 16 -7.77 20.79 3.41
C ALA A 16 -7.22 19.73 2.48
N VAL A 17 -5.97 19.33 2.69
CA VAL A 17 -5.41 18.14 2.06
C VAL A 17 -6.23 16.96 2.58
N GLN A 18 -7.08 16.38 1.71
CA GLN A 18 -7.86 15.20 2.06
C GLN A 18 -6.97 13.97 1.95
N ALA A 19 -6.87 13.22 3.04
CA ALA A 19 -6.30 11.88 3.02
C ALA A 19 -7.29 10.92 2.35
N GLU A 20 -6.79 10.09 1.45
CA GLU A 20 -7.52 9.03 0.76
C GLU A 20 -7.15 7.68 1.41
N GLU A 21 -8.14 6.82 1.57
CA GLU A 21 -7.96 5.46 2.11
C GLU A 21 -8.08 4.44 0.97
N PHE A 22 -7.08 3.57 0.87
CA PHE A 22 -7.00 2.49 -0.11
C PHE A 22 -7.16 1.14 0.59
N SER A 23 -8.22 0.42 0.25
CA SER A 23 -8.42 -0.97 0.70
C SER A 23 -7.71 -1.92 -0.26
N ILE A 24 -6.87 -2.80 0.28
CA ILE A 24 -6.10 -3.77 -0.51
C ILE A 24 -6.47 -5.17 -0.07
N VAL A 25 -6.76 -6.04 -1.05
CA VAL A 25 -6.98 -7.47 -0.82
C VAL A 25 -6.02 -8.28 -1.68
N CYS A 26 -5.37 -9.26 -1.05
CA CYS A 26 -4.41 -10.17 -1.67
C CYS A 26 -4.94 -11.60 -1.58
N SER A 27 -4.93 -12.32 -2.71
CA SER A 27 -5.40 -13.70 -2.80
C SER A 27 -4.47 -14.55 -3.66
N ALA A 28 -4.37 -15.85 -3.38
CA ALA A 28 -3.52 -16.78 -4.12
C ALA A 28 -4.27 -18.06 -4.57
N PRO A 29 -5.42 -17.94 -5.26
CA PRO A 29 -6.33 -19.07 -5.50
C PRO A 29 -5.76 -20.17 -6.42
N GLN A 30 -4.74 -19.86 -7.23
CA GLN A 30 -4.18 -20.79 -8.22
C GLN A 30 -2.78 -21.34 -7.87
N ILE A 31 -2.25 -21.02 -6.68
CA ILE A 31 -0.87 -21.35 -6.32
C ILE A 31 -0.91 -22.43 -5.22
N GLN A 32 -0.78 -23.71 -5.56
CA GLN A 32 -0.72 -24.79 -4.55
C GLN A 32 0.70 -25.29 -4.25
N THR A 33 1.65 -25.05 -5.15
CA THR A 33 3.01 -25.60 -5.09
C THR A 33 4.10 -24.60 -4.69
N LEU A 34 3.72 -23.35 -4.36
CA LEU A 34 4.66 -22.30 -3.96
C LEU A 34 4.25 -21.70 -2.60
N ASN A 35 5.20 -21.06 -1.94
CA ASN A 35 4.95 -20.22 -0.78
C ASN A 35 3.99 -19.09 -1.19
N ARG A 36 2.85 -19.00 -0.54
CA ARG A 36 1.79 -18.03 -0.86
C ARG A 36 1.35 -17.22 0.35
N PHE A 37 0.85 -16.03 0.10
CA PHE A 37 0.17 -15.27 1.13
C PHE A 37 -1.20 -14.80 0.65
N GLU A 38 -2.11 -14.63 1.60
CA GLU A 38 -3.42 -14.02 1.41
C GLU A 38 -3.56 -12.95 2.49
N GLY A 39 -4.35 -11.92 2.28
CA GLY A 39 -4.45 -10.87 3.28
C GLY A 39 -5.26 -9.68 2.85
N SER A 40 -5.47 -8.79 3.81
CA SER A 40 -6.12 -7.51 3.57
C SER A 40 -5.45 -6.42 4.41
N GLY A 41 -5.61 -5.18 3.96
CA GLY A 41 -5.09 -4.04 4.69
C GLY A 41 -5.59 -2.72 4.15
N THR A 42 -5.29 -1.67 4.90
CA THR A 42 -5.61 -0.29 4.56
C THR A 42 -4.34 0.53 4.46
N VAL A 43 -4.31 1.44 3.49
CA VAL A 43 -3.26 2.44 3.31
C VAL A 43 -3.93 3.79 3.28
N VAL A 44 -3.49 4.69 4.15
CA VAL A 44 -3.95 6.08 4.15
C VAL A 44 -2.85 6.94 3.53
N ALA A 45 -3.18 7.69 2.49
CA ALA A 45 -2.23 8.57 1.82
C ALA A 45 -2.86 9.90 1.42
N SER A 46 -2.06 10.96 1.43
CA SER A 46 -2.47 12.30 1.00
C SER A 46 -1.61 12.80 -0.15
N LYS A 47 -2.11 13.75 -0.94
CA LYS A 47 -1.32 14.36 -2.03
C LYS A 47 -0.46 15.48 -1.49
N ASN A 48 0.82 15.50 -1.85
CA ASN A 48 1.71 16.62 -1.60
C ASN A 48 1.43 17.79 -2.57
N GLU A 49 2.20 18.87 -2.45
CA GLU A 49 2.09 20.07 -3.30
C GLU A 49 2.29 19.78 -4.80
N GLU A 50 2.98 18.69 -5.15
CA GLU A 50 3.20 18.23 -6.52
C GLU A 50 2.08 17.30 -7.02
N GLY A 51 1.05 17.03 -6.22
CA GLY A 51 -0.04 16.12 -6.54
C GLY A 51 0.29 14.63 -6.41
N LYS A 52 1.45 14.28 -5.83
CA LYS A 52 1.89 12.90 -5.61
C LYS A 52 1.44 12.39 -4.24
N TYR A 53 1.02 11.13 -4.17
CA TYR A 53 0.66 10.52 -2.90
C TYR A 53 1.87 10.34 -1.96
N VAL A 54 1.64 10.64 -0.68
CA VAL A 54 2.53 10.40 0.45
C VAL A 54 1.77 9.54 1.45
N VAL A 55 2.33 8.40 1.85
CA VAL A 55 1.68 7.46 2.78
C VAL A 55 1.80 7.99 4.20
N GLU A 56 0.66 8.13 4.87
CA GLU A 56 0.55 8.56 6.26
C GLU A 56 0.56 7.37 7.22
N SER A 57 -0.17 6.31 6.86
CA SER A 57 -0.23 5.08 7.66
C SER A 57 -0.55 3.85 6.81
N SER A 58 -0.22 2.67 7.34
CA SER A 58 -0.57 1.40 6.71
C SER A 58 -0.70 0.29 7.77
N GLN A 59 -1.73 -0.54 7.61
CA GLN A 59 -1.98 -1.70 8.46
C GLN A 59 -2.39 -2.87 7.59
N PHE A 60 -1.75 -4.02 7.80
CA PHE A 60 -2.03 -5.24 7.05
C PHE A 60 -2.11 -6.45 7.94
N GLU A 61 -2.93 -7.40 7.51
CA GLU A 61 -2.99 -8.73 8.02
C GLU A 61 -2.77 -9.73 6.89
N PHE A 62 -1.82 -10.63 7.10
CA PHE A 62 -1.46 -11.66 6.13
C PHE A 62 -1.63 -13.04 6.76
N THR A 63 -2.14 -13.97 5.98
CA THR A 63 -1.99 -15.41 6.21
C THR A 63 -0.95 -15.92 5.23
N ILE A 64 0.15 -16.46 5.74
CA ILE A 64 1.20 -17.08 4.94
C ILE A 64 1.01 -18.59 4.93
N THR A 65 1.26 -19.24 3.80
CA THR A 65 1.25 -20.69 3.65
C THR A 65 2.51 -21.09 2.87
N PRO A 66 3.44 -21.86 3.46
CA PRO A 66 4.60 -22.38 2.73
C PRO A 66 4.19 -23.33 1.60
N ALA A 67 5.12 -23.63 0.69
CA ALA A 67 4.91 -24.61 -0.37
C ALA A 67 4.75 -26.02 0.20
N GLY A 68 3.86 -26.82 -0.41
CA GLY A 68 3.72 -28.25 -0.13
C GLY A 68 2.28 -28.66 0.21
N PHE A 69 1.93 -29.91 -0.11
CA PHE A 69 0.57 -30.43 0.02
C PHE A 69 0.06 -30.52 1.48
N SER A 70 0.96 -30.54 2.46
CA SER A 70 0.64 -30.58 3.89
C SER A 70 1.10 -29.32 4.64
N ALA A 71 1.39 -28.24 3.92
CA ALA A 71 1.85 -27.01 4.53
C ALA A 71 0.75 -26.41 5.42
N GLN A 72 1.12 -26.03 6.64
CA GLN A 72 0.22 -25.34 7.55
C GLN A 72 0.29 -23.83 7.30
N SER A 73 -0.87 -23.17 7.38
CA SER A 73 -0.93 -21.72 7.33
C SER A 73 -0.53 -21.12 8.67
N SER A 74 -0.05 -19.88 8.65
CA SER A 74 0.23 -19.09 9.84
C SER A 74 -0.22 -17.65 9.62
N GLN A 75 -0.87 -17.06 10.61
CA GLN A 75 -1.35 -15.69 10.56
C GLN A 75 -0.27 -14.73 11.06
N LEU A 76 -0.17 -13.59 10.40
CA LEU A 76 0.80 -12.55 10.65
C LEU A 76 0.11 -11.18 10.51
N THR A 77 -0.15 -10.55 11.64
CA THR A 77 -0.70 -9.19 11.69
C THR A 77 0.45 -8.18 11.81
N VAL A 78 0.48 -7.18 10.94
CA VAL A 78 1.55 -6.18 10.86
C VAL A 78 0.96 -4.77 10.83
N ALA A 79 0.94 -4.13 12.00
CA ALA A 79 0.57 -2.72 12.14
C ALA A 79 1.81 -1.81 12.11
N ASN A 80 1.61 -0.54 11.72
CA ASN A 80 2.62 0.53 11.77
C ASN A 80 3.89 0.19 10.98
N MET A 81 3.73 -0.33 9.76
CA MET A 81 4.86 -0.57 8.86
C MET A 81 5.41 0.75 8.35
N LYS A 82 6.74 0.81 8.16
CA LYS A 82 7.34 1.89 7.38
C LYS A 82 7.00 1.62 5.92
N SER A 83 6.30 2.56 5.31
CA SER A 83 5.78 2.42 3.96
C SER A 83 6.37 3.50 3.09
N ASN A 84 6.86 3.09 1.92
CA ASN A 84 7.36 3.97 0.88
C ASN A 84 6.52 3.78 -0.37
N LEU A 85 6.05 4.88 -0.95
CA LEU A 85 5.29 4.86 -2.17
C LEU A 85 6.13 5.48 -3.29
N LYS A 86 6.40 4.70 -4.33
CA LYS A 86 7.14 5.17 -5.49
C LYS A 86 6.18 5.37 -6.65
N TYR A 87 6.05 6.61 -7.11
CA TYR A 87 5.35 6.92 -8.37
C TYR A 87 6.14 6.40 -9.57
N ILE A 88 5.47 5.73 -10.49
CA ILE A 88 6.07 5.16 -11.70
C ILE A 88 5.28 5.66 -12.91
N GLU A 89 5.94 6.47 -13.72
CA GLU A 89 5.46 6.79 -15.07
C GLU A 89 5.74 5.60 -15.97
N SER A 90 4.75 5.20 -16.75
CA SER A 90 4.86 4.04 -17.63
C SER A 90 4.09 4.29 -18.90
N GLU A 91 4.83 4.31 -20.01
CA GLU A 91 4.26 4.39 -21.36
C GLU A 91 3.54 3.10 -21.75
N PHE A 92 3.90 1.97 -21.13
CA PHE A 92 3.32 0.65 -21.43
C PHE A 92 1.91 0.47 -20.86
N THR A 93 1.66 1.02 -19.68
CA THR A 93 0.36 0.91 -19.00
C THR A 93 -0.61 2.02 -19.40
N GLN A 94 -0.16 2.97 -20.25
CA GLN A 94 -0.90 4.18 -20.68
C GLN A 94 -1.34 5.11 -19.54
N LYS A 95 -1.08 4.74 -18.29
CA LYS A 95 -1.36 5.47 -17.06
C LYS A 95 -0.25 5.21 -16.04
N PRO A 96 0.12 6.19 -15.22
CA PRO A 96 1.07 5.97 -14.13
C PRO A 96 0.48 5.03 -13.08
N PHE A 97 1.36 4.39 -12.32
CA PHE A 97 0.98 3.53 -11.20
C PHE A 97 1.95 3.77 -10.03
N TYR A 98 1.62 3.26 -8.85
CA TYR A 98 2.47 3.42 -7.67
C TYR A 98 2.99 2.06 -7.19
N GLN A 99 4.22 2.01 -6.70
CA GLN A 99 4.75 0.85 -5.98
C GLN A 99 4.80 1.16 -4.49
N LEU A 100 3.95 0.50 -3.72
CA LEU A 100 3.96 0.51 -2.26
C LEU A 100 4.93 -0.57 -1.76
N THR A 101 5.95 -0.12 -1.04
CA THR A 101 6.93 -0.97 -0.36
C THR A 101 6.73 -0.82 1.15
N MET A 102 6.39 -1.90 1.84
CA MET A 102 6.17 -1.88 3.30
C MET A 102 7.19 -2.75 4.01
N ALA A 103 7.88 -2.20 5.01
CA ALA A 103 8.86 -2.93 5.80
C ALA A 103 8.68 -2.66 7.29
N LYS A 104 8.87 -3.69 8.11
CA LYS A 104 8.89 -3.55 9.57
C LYS A 104 10.04 -4.35 10.15
N ASN A 105 10.85 -3.68 10.98
CA ASN A 105 11.82 -4.36 11.82
C ASN A 105 11.09 -4.86 13.07
N GLN A 106 11.07 -6.17 13.31
CA GLN A 106 10.68 -6.74 14.60
C GLN A 106 11.80 -7.65 15.11
N ASN A 107 12.35 -7.38 16.29
CA ASN A 107 13.27 -8.30 17.00
C ASN A 107 14.41 -8.87 16.12
N ASP A 108 15.17 -8.02 15.43
CA ASP A 108 16.24 -8.38 14.47
C ASP A 108 15.80 -9.35 13.34
N ALA A 109 14.50 -9.50 13.15
CA ALA A 109 13.86 -10.13 12.01
C ALA A 109 13.26 -9.00 11.17
N LEU A 110 13.89 -8.73 10.03
CA LEU A 110 13.32 -7.81 9.08
C LEU A 110 12.15 -8.59 8.42
N LEU A 111 10.93 -8.12 8.66
CA LEU A 111 9.77 -8.53 7.89
C LEU A 111 9.87 -7.73 6.58
N GLU A 112 10.70 -8.23 5.68
CA GLU A 112 11.26 -7.47 4.58
C GLU A 112 10.28 -7.40 3.43
N VAL A 113 9.62 -6.25 3.30
CA VAL A 113 9.20 -5.76 1.99
C VAL A 113 8.02 -6.53 1.41
N ALA A 114 6.81 -6.06 1.73
CA ALA A 114 5.65 -6.27 0.88
C ALA A 114 5.71 -5.27 -0.29
N ASN A 115 5.73 -5.76 -1.52
CA ASN A 115 5.58 -4.93 -2.72
C ASN A 115 4.18 -5.09 -3.28
N ILE A 116 3.44 -3.99 -3.33
CA ILE A 116 2.09 -3.91 -3.89
C ILE A 116 2.10 -2.80 -4.93
N LEU A 117 1.57 -3.06 -6.12
CA LEU A 117 1.38 -2.03 -7.13
C LEU A 117 -0.03 -1.44 -6.96
N LEU A 118 -0.19 -0.12 -6.99
CA LEU A 118 -1.50 0.56 -6.95
C LEU A 118 -1.78 1.14 -8.35
N ASP A 119 -3.03 1.07 -8.81
CA ASP A 119 -3.50 1.59 -10.11
C ASP A 119 -2.89 0.94 -11.38
N TYR A 120 -2.22 -0.21 -11.26
CA TYR A 120 -1.72 -0.94 -12.43
C TYR A 120 -2.85 -1.73 -13.13
N PRO A 121 -2.97 -1.67 -14.47
CA PRO A 121 -4.02 -2.36 -15.21
C PRO A 121 -3.71 -3.86 -15.32
N GLY A 122 -4.15 -4.66 -14.34
CA GLY A 122 -4.01 -6.12 -14.37
C GLY A 122 -4.02 -6.77 -12.97
N VAL A 123 -3.93 -8.10 -12.95
CA VAL A 123 -3.73 -8.86 -11.71
C VAL A 123 -2.29 -8.64 -11.23
N LEU A 124 -2.10 -8.25 -9.97
CA LEU A 124 -0.83 -7.74 -9.48
C LEU A 124 -0.04 -8.79 -8.72
N ASP A 125 0.95 -9.37 -9.38
CA ASP A 125 1.93 -10.22 -8.72
C ASP A 125 2.62 -9.45 -7.59
N SER A 126 2.27 -9.83 -6.37
CA SER A 126 2.77 -9.22 -5.15
C SER A 126 3.67 -10.22 -4.44
N SER A 127 4.66 -9.69 -3.73
CA SER A 127 5.61 -10.52 -3.01
C SER A 127 5.82 -10.01 -1.60
N LEU A 128 5.94 -10.96 -0.67
CA LEU A 128 6.25 -10.76 0.72
C LEU A 128 7.48 -11.60 1.06
N ARG A 129 8.52 -11.01 1.63
CA ARG A 129 9.69 -11.76 2.11
C ARG A 129 9.77 -11.68 3.63
N ILE A 130 10.00 -12.83 4.27
CA ILE A 130 10.12 -12.93 5.73
C ILE A 130 11.49 -13.47 6.13
N LYS A 131 11.79 -13.41 7.44
CA LYS A 131 13.05 -13.90 8.03
C LYS A 131 13.38 -15.32 7.53
N GLY A 132 14.61 -15.53 7.10
CA GLY A 132 15.08 -16.81 6.52
C GLY A 132 15.11 -16.84 4.99
N GLY A 133 14.79 -15.73 4.31
CA GLY A 133 14.93 -15.60 2.86
C GLY A 133 13.76 -16.19 2.05
N MET A 134 12.74 -16.71 2.73
CA MET A 134 11.54 -17.23 2.09
C MET A 134 10.72 -16.08 1.49
N THR A 135 10.38 -16.24 0.22
CA THR A 135 9.50 -15.32 -0.52
C THR A 135 8.16 -15.99 -0.73
N PHE A 136 7.09 -15.28 -0.37
CA PHE A 136 5.69 -15.65 -0.58
C PHE A 136 5.11 -14.80 -1.70
N LYS A 137 4.23 -15.39 -2.51
CA LYS A 137 3.59 -14.75 -3.67
C LYS A 137 2.09 -14.67 -3.50
N SER A 138 1.48 -13.63 -4.05
CA SER A 138 0.03 -13.43 -4.09
C SER A 138 -0.34 -12.55 -5.26
N SER A 139 -1.64 -12.44 -5.53
CA SER A 139 -2.20 -11.45 -6.43
C SER A 139 -3.02 -10.46 -5.62
N CYS A 140 -2.66 -9.17 -5.65
CA CYS A 140 -3.37 -8.12 -4.90
C CYS A 140 -4.19 -7.21 -5.82
N SER A 141 -5.26 -6.63 -5.29
CA SER A 141 -6.10 -5.63 -5.96
C SER A 141 -6.62 -4.59 -4.98
N LEU A 142 -6.88 -3.39 -5.49
CA LEU A 142 -7.65 -2.36 -4.78
C LEU A 142 -9.14 -2.75 -4.77
N GLN A 143 -9.82 -2.49 -3.66
CA GLN A 143 -11.28 -2.62 -3.53
C GLN A 143 -11.95 -1.25 -3.41
#